data_AF-A0A7R9ZM08-F1
#
_entry.id   AF-A0A7R9ZM08-F1
#
_cell.length_a   1.000
_cell.length_b   1.000
_cell.length_c   1.000
_cell.angle_alpha   90.00
_cell.angle_beta   90.00
_cell.angle_gamma   90.00
#
_symmetry.space_group_name_H-M   'P 1'
#
loop_
_entity.id
_entity.type
_entity.pdbx_description
1 polymer ?
#
loop_
_entity_poly.entity_id
_entity_poly.type
_entity_poly.pdbx_seq_one_letter_code
_entity_poly.pdbx_strand_id
1 'polypeptide(L)'
;ETPVSLLLELALDENASKLFLLLLPKDDKIRMKYFDPWERDILGSMPTIRENGADVPTSKKDPEIRQRELLSHLKPALLEMCVNHADELMRSLPGSRVLKEVYAAWSPTNVIDATVSACVASLDSDANGADEDGSTQDAPSSVFEDPAGHLIIKHMVLLDAERTSQANKSSSDGDDGDEHEPAFSKALFEKVCDRFTDVASSNRGAFVMTALCKVESLAKQVKSKLKPEMKEWKKLSKGKGATAGYAALLKEIS
;
A
#
# COMPACT_ATOMS: atom_id res chain seq x y z
N GLU A 1 -28.27 -4.94 -0.61
CA GLU A 1 -27.05 -4.27 -0.13
C GLU A 1 -26.85 -2.93 -0.83
N THR A 2 -26.02 -2.04 -0.29
CA THR A 2 -25.52 -0.87 -1.04
C THR A 2 -24.46 -1.33 -2.06
N PRO A 3 -24.29 -0.63 -3.21
CA PRO A 3 -23.24 -0.96 -4.17
C PRO A 3 -21.83 -1.02 -3.56
N VAL A 4 -21.56 -0.21 -2.54
CA VAL A 4 -20.29 -0.18 -1.81
C VAL A 4 -20.02 -1.48 -1.07
N SER A 5 -21.05 -2.08 -0.45
CA SER A 5 -20.92 -3.37 0.25
C SER A 5 -20.53 -4.50 -0.70
N LEU A 6 -21.11 -4.54 -1.90
CA LEU A 6 -20.76 -5.55 -2.90
C LEU A 6 -19.34 -5.35 -3.45
N LEU A 7 -18.91 -4.10 -3.66
CA LEU A 7 -17.54 -3.82 -4.09
C LEU A 7 -16.52 -4.26 -3.04
N LEU A 8 -16.83 -4.04 -1.77
CA LEU A 8 -16.01 -4.50 -0.66
C LEU A 8 -15.87 -6.03 -0.66
N GLU A 9 -16.97 -6.77 -0.77
CA GLU A 9 -16.95 -8.24 -0.87
C GLU A 9 -16.05 -8.71 -2.01
N LEU A 10 -16.18 -8.10 -3.19
CA LEU A 10 -15.31 -8.41 -4.34
C LEU A 10 -13.84 -8.05 -4.06
N ALA A 11 -13.57 -6.96 -3.36
CA ALA A 11 -12.20 -6.53 -3.06
C ALA A 11 -11.52 -7.42 -2.01
N LEU A 12 -12.31 -8.00 -1.10
CA LEU A 12 -11.82 -8.90 -0.04
C LEU A 12 -11.72 -10.36 -0.49
N ASP A 13 -12.34 -10.74 -1.61
CA ASP A 13 -12.22 -12.07 -2.18
C ASP A 13 -10.90 -12.27 -2.96
N GLU A 14 -10.28 -13.43 -2.81
CA GLU A 14 -8.98 -13.75 -3.40
C GLU A 14 -9.00 -13.73 -4.94
N ASN A 15 -10.12 -14.11 -5.56
CA ASN A 15 -10.25 -14.20 -7.01
C ASN A 15 -10.98 -12.98 -7.58
N ALA A 16 -12.06 -12.53 -6.96
CA ALA A 16 -12.83 -11.40 -7.47
C ALA A 16 -12.02 -10.10 -7.42
N SER A 17 -11.13 -9.94 -6.44
CA SER A 17 -10.25 -8.76 -6.34
C SER A 17 -9.34 -8.62 -7.57
N LYS A 18 -9.02 -9.74 -8.25
CA LYS A 18 -8.21 -9.73 -9.47
C LYS A 18 -8.88 -9.01 -10.62
N LEU A 19 -10.21 -8.84 -10.62
CA LEU A 19 -10.90 -7.98 -11.59
C LEU A 19 -10.45 -6.52 -11.47
N PHE A 20 -10.28 -6.02 -10.24
CA PHE A 20 -9.73 -4.70 -10.00
C PHE A 20 -8.24 -4.65 -10.34
N LEU A 21 -7.48 -5.69 -9.99
CA LEU A 21 -6.03 -5.76 -10.26
C LEU A 21 -5.70 -5.96 -11.74
N LEU A 22 -6.66 -6.39 -12.57
CA LEU A 22 -6.57 -6.38 -14.03
C LEU A 22 -6.78 -4.97 -14.59
N LEU A 23 -7.62 -4.16 -13.94
CA LEU A 23 -8.04 -2.85 -14.45
C LEU A 23 -7.19 -1.69 -13.94
N LEU A 24 -6.75 -1.69 -12.68
CA LEU A 24 -6.09 -0.53 -12.05
C LEU A 24 -4.63 -0.32 -12.50
N PRO A 25 -3.75 -1.34 -12.56
CA PRO A 25 -2.36 -1.14 -12.94
C PRO A 25 -2.23 -0.83 -14.44
N LYS A 26 -1.64 0.32 -14.75
CA LYS A 26 -1.37 0.72 -16.15
C LYS A 26 -0.27 -0.12 -16.79
N ASP A 27 0.78 -0.41 -16.04
CA ASP A 27 1.91 -1.21 -16.51
C ASP A 27 1.59 -2.71 -16.44
N ASP A 28 1.68 -3.40 -17.59
CA ASP A 28 1.42 -4.84 -17.70
C ASP A 28 2.34 -5.68 -16.81
N LYS A 29 3.60 -5.26 -16.64
CA LYS A 29 4.57 -5.96 -15.79
C LYS A 29 4.20 -5.86 -14.32
N ILE A 30 3.60 -4.75 -13.88
CA ILE A 30 3.02 -4.61 -12.54
C ILE A 30 1.74 -5.44 -12.45
N ARG A 31 0.84 -5.31 -13.42
CA ARG A 31 -0.43 -6.02 -13.48
C ARG A 31 -0.25 -7.52 -13.33
N MET A 32 0.66 -8.11 -14.11
CA MET A 32 0.89 -9.55 -14.13
C MET A 32 1.49 -10.10 -12.82
N LYS A 33 2.04 -9.27 -11.92
CA LYS A 33 2.52 -9.73 -10.61
C LYS A 33 1.39 -10.28 -9.72
N TYR A 34 0.15 -9.89 -9.97
CA TYR A 34 -1.01 -10.32 -9.21
C TYR A 34 -1.60 -11.66 -9.66
N PHE A 35 -1.15 -12.16 -10.82
CA PHE A 35 -1.66 -13.36 -11.44
C PHE A 35 -0.61 -14.47 -11.37
N ASP A 36 -1.03 -15.70 -11.13
CA ASP A 36 -0.15 -16.86 -11.17
C ASP A 36 0.21 -17.21 -12.64
N PRO A 37 1.16 -18.13 -12.88
CA PRO A 37 1.57 -18.50 -14.24
C PRO A 37 0.44 -19.00 -15.14
N TRP A 38 -0.56 -19.70 -14.59
CA TRP A 38 -1.69 -20.22 -15.36
C TRP A 38 -2.69 -19.12 -15.70
N GLU A 39 -2.98 -18.23 -14.75
CA GLU A 39 -3.84 -17.07 -15.00
C GLU A 39 -3.24 -16.14 -16.06
N ARG A 40 -1.91 -15.95 -16.05
CA ARG A 40 -1.21 -15.17 -17.08
C ARG A 40 -1.33 -15.77 -18.47
N ASP A 41 -1.27 -17.10 -18.57
CA ASP A 41 -1.41 -17.80 -19.84
C ASP A 41 -2.80 -17.57 -20.45
N ILE A 42 -3.84 -17.62 -19.61
CA ILE A 42 -5.22 -17.37 -20.02
C ILE A 42 -5.46 -15.90 -20.39
N LEU A 43 -4.94 -14.96 -19.58
CA LEU A 43 -5.17 -13.53 -19.77
C LEU A 43 -4.29 -12.90 -20.86
N GLY A 44 -3.16 -13.52 -21.19
CA GLY A 44 -2.17 -12.97 -22.14
C GLY A 44 -2.58 -13.02 -23.61
N SER A 45 -3.62 -13.79 -23.96
CA SER A 45 -4.07 -13.94 -25.34
C SER A 45 -5.18 -12.94 -25.65
N MET A 46 -4.82 -11.79 -26.24
CA MET A 46 -5.82 -10.91 -26.85
C MET A 46 -6.57 -11.69 -27.93
N PRO A 47 -7.91 -11.82 -27.87
CA PRO A 47 -8.63 -12.65 -28.82
C PRO A 47 -8.49 -12.07 -30.23
N THR A 48 -7.89 -12.87 -31.11
CA THR A 48 -7.76 -12.58 -32.54
C THR A 48 -8.74 -13.44 -33.35
N ILE A 49 -9.08 -12.95 -34.53
CA ILE A 49 -9.77 -13.72 -35.56
C ILE A 49 -8.92 -13.75 -36.80
N ARG A 50 -9.06 -14.81 -37.61
CA ARG A 50 -8.31 -14.94 -38.85
C ARG A 50 -9.03 -14.24 -39.98
N GLU A 51 -8.49 -13.11 -40.44
CA GLU A 51 -9.00 -12.36 -41.59
C GLU A 51 -7.92 -12.32 -42.69
N ASN A 52 -8.28 -12.72 -43.91
CA ASN A 52 -7.36 -12.73 -45.07
C ASN A 52 -6.03 -13.48 -44.82
N GLY A 53 -6.07 -14.54 -43.98
CA GLY A 53 -4.90 -15.35 -43.65
C GLY A 53 -4.01 -14.81 -42.53
N ALA A 54 -4.31 -13.63 -41.98
CA ALA A 54 -3.63 -13.02 -40.83
C ALA A 54 -4.52 -13.00 -39.58
N ASP A 55 -3.90 -13.07 -38.41
CA ASP A 55 -4.61 -12.90 -37.13
C ASP A 55 -4.76 -11.41 -36.84
N VAL A 56 -6.00 -10.94 -36.80
CA VAL A 56 -6.34 -9.56 -36.49
C VAL A 56 -7.06 -9.47 -35.15
N PRO A 57 -6.81 -8.42 -34.34
CA PRO A 57 -7.56 -8.21 -33.10
C PRO A 57 -9.06 -8.06 -33.37
N THR A 58 -9.88 -8.74 -32.57
CA THR A 58 -11.35 -8.62 -32.66
C THR A 58 -11.87 -7.22 -32.32
N SER A 59 -11.12 -6.46 -31.53
CA SER A 59 -11.52 -5.13 -31.06
C SER A 59 -10.67 -4.03 -31.67
N LYS A 60 -11.35 -3.02 -32.21
CA LYS A 60 -10.74 -1.84 -32.84
C LYS A 60 -10.37 -0.73 -31.84
N LYS A 61 -10.85 -0.82 -30.59
CA LYS A 61 -10.60 0.19 -29.55
C LYS A 61 -9.26 -0.09 -28.89
N ASP A 62 -8.42 0.94 -28.83
CA ASP A 62 -7.14 0.90 -28.11
C ASP A 62 -7.32 0.38 -26.66
N PRO A 63 -6.48 -0.57 -26.19
CA PRO A 63 -6.60 -1.14 -24.86
C PRO A 63 -6.52 -0.11 -23.73
N GLU A 64 -5.64 0.89 -23.83
CA GLU A 64 -5.47 1.91 -22.79
C GLU A 64 -6.67 2.86 -22.72
N ILE A 65 -7.21 3.25 -23.88
CA ILE A 65 -8.45 4.05 -23.96
C ILE A 65 -9.59 3.29 -23.30
N ARG A 66 -9.76 2.00 -23.64
CA ARG A 66 -10.81 1.16 -23.07
C ARG A 66 -10.68 1.02 -21.55
N GLN A 67 -9.46 0.75 -21.06
CA GLN A 67 -9.18 0.65 -19.63
C GLN A 67 -9.53 1.96 -18.90
N ARG A 68 -9.13 3.10 -19.47
CA ARG A 68 -9.40 4.43 -18.91
C ARG A 68 -10.90 4.73 -18.83
N GLU A 69 -11.66 4.43 -19.89
CA GLU A 69 -13.11 4.59 -19.90
C GLU A 69 -13.78 3.71 -18.82
N LEU A 70 -13.43 2.43 -18.73
CA LEU A 70 -13.96 1.53 -17.70
C LEU A 70 -13.67 2.03 -16.28
N LEU A 71 -12.43 2.44 -16.03
CA LEU A 71 -12.02 2.98 -14.73
C LEU A 71 -12.74 4.29 -14.38
N SER A 72 -13.05 5.14 -15.36
CA SER A 72 -13.74 6.40 -15.11
C SER A 72 -15.12 6.20 -14.47
N HIS A 73 -15.82 5.13 -14.82
CA HIS A 73 -17.11 4.76 -14.24
C HIS A 73 -16.98 4.11 -12.85
N LEU A 74 -15.92 3.34 -12.62
CA LEU A 74 -15.69 2.65 -11.34
C LEU A 74 -15.04 3.56 -10.28
N LYS A 75 -14.30 4.59 -10.70
CA LYS A 75 -13.50 5.43 -9.81
C LYS A 75 -14.28 5.95 -8.61
N PRO A 76 -15.45 6.61 -8.74
CA PRO A 76 -16.15 7.16 -7.58
C PRO A 76 -16.47 6.10 -6.52
N ALA A 77 -16.97 4.93 -6.95
CA ALA A 77 -17.36 3.86 -6.04
C ALA A 77 -16.16 3.15 -5.39
N LEU A 78 -15.04 3.02 -6.12
CA LEU A 78 -13.79 2.49 -5.55
C LEU A 78 -13.19 3.44 -4.51
N LEU A 79 -13.23 4.75 -4.75
CA LEU A 79 -12.78 5.74 -3.76
C LEU A 79 -13.65 5.70 -2.50
N GLU A 80 -14.97 5.64 -2.67
CA GLU A 80 -15.91 5.54 -1.55
C GLU A 80 -15.68 4.27 -0.73
N MET A 81 -15.51 3.11 -1.38
CA MET A 81 -15.17 1.85 -0.73
C MET A 81 -13.86 1.97 0.08
N CYS A 82 -12.79 2.51 -0.52
CA CYS A 82 -11.51 2.66 0.16
C CYS A 82 -11.59 3.61 1.36
N VAL A 83 -12.39 4.68 1.29
CA VAL A 83 -12.59 5.60 2.42
C VAL A 83 -13.37 4.95 3.55
N ASN A 84 -14.46 4.26 3.23
CA ASN A 84 -15.36 3.71 4.24
C ASN A 84 -14.82 2.44 4.91
N HIS A 85 -13.93 1.72 4.23
CA HIS A 85 -13.45 0.39 4.65
C HIS A 85 -11.92 0.29 4.68
N ALA A 86 -11.22 1.39 4.93
CA ALA A 86 -9.75 1.43 4.91
C ALA A 86 -9.11 0.37 5.82
N ASP A 87 -9.54 0.26 7.09
CA ASP A 87 -8.98 -0.70 8.05
C ASP A 87 -9.19 -2.15 7.58
N GLU A 88 -10.40 -2.49 7.16
CA GLU A 88 -10.76 -3.83 6.67
C GLU A 88 -9.96 -4.22 5.41
N LEU A 89 -9.82 -3.29 4.46
CA LEU A 89 -8.99 -3.49 3.28
C LEU A 89 -7.52 -3.68 3.64
N MET A 90 -6.99 -2.89 4.58
CA MET A 90 -5.58 -3.00 5.00
C MET A 90 -5.24 -4.36 5.62
N ARG A 91 -6.18 -4.96 6.36
CA ARG A 91 -6.02 -6.24 7.05
C ARG A 91 -6.27 -7.45 6.14
N SER A 92 -6.81 -7.24 4.95
CA SER A 92 -7.03 -8.27 3.95
C SER A 92 -5.91 -8.30 2.91
N LEU A 93 -5.34 -9.48 2.62
CA LEU A 93 -4.33 -9.61 1.56
C LEU A 93 -4.85 -9.17 0.17
N PRO A 94 -6.00 -9.64 -0.33
CA PRO A 94 -6.57 -9.13 -1.59
C PRO A 94 -7.01 -7.66 -1.47
N GLY A 95 -7.69 -7.29 -0.37
CA GLY A 95 -8.19 -5.92 -0.17
C GLY A 95 -7.06 -4.88 -0.18
N SER A 96 -5.95 -5.20 0.47
CA SER A 96 -4.80 -4.30 0.57
C SER A 96 -4.10 -4.10 -0.78
N ARG A 97 -4.11 -5.10 -1.66
CA ARG A 97 -3.61 -4.96 -3.03
C ARG A 97 -4.51 -4.01 -3.83
N VAL A 98 -5.84 -4.13 -3.68
CA VAL A 98 -6.79 -3.20 -4.33
C VAL A 98 -6.57 -1.78 -3.82
N LEU A 99 -6.48 -1.58 -2.51
CA LEU A 99 -6.19 -0.28 -1.90
C LEU A 99 -4.89 0.33 -2.43
N LYS A 100 -3.82 -0.46 -2.52
CA LYS A 100 -2.53 -0.04 -3.11
C LYS A 100 -2.69 0.47 -4.52
N GLU A 101 -3.40 -0.28 -5.38
CA GLU A 101 -3.53 0.06 -6.79
C GLU A 101 -4.50 1.23 -7.01
N VAL A 102 -5.51 1.42 -6.15
CA VAL A 102 -6.33 2.64 -6.10
C VAL A 102 -5.47 3.87 -5.77
N TYR A 103 -4.61 3.76 -4.75
CA TYR A 103 -3.65 4.80 -4.44
C TYR A 103 -2.66 5.03 -5.59
N ALA A 104 -2.15 3.96 -6.21
CA ALA A 104 -1.23 4.05 -7.33
C ALA A 104 -1.85 4.70 -8.58
N ALA A 105 -3.16 4.51 -8.80
CA ALA A 105 -3.86 5.06 -9.94
C ALA A 105 -4.17 6.55 -9.78
N TRP A 106 -4.53 7.02 -8.57
CA TRP A 106 -5.14 8.34 -8.38
C TRP A 106 -4.61 9.18 -7.22
N SER A 107 -3.82 8.62 -6.30
CA SER A 107 -3.31 9.29 -5.09
C SER A 107 -4.32 10.20 -4.36
N PRO A 108 -5.54 9.73 -4.05
CA PRO A 108 -6.60 10.63 -3.62
C PRO A 108 -6.50 10.94 -2.12
N THR A 109 -6.55 12.23 -1.76
CA THR A 109 -6.34 12.71 -0.38
C THR A 109 -7.27 12.05 0.64
N ASN A 110 -8.55 11.87 0.32
CA ASN A 110 -9.51 11.23 1.22
C ASN A 110 -9.17 9.76 1.53
N VAL A 111 -8.63 9.02 0.56
CA VAL A 111 -8.17 7.63 0.79
C VAL A 111 -6.90 7.61 1.63
N ILE A 112 -5.99 8.56 1.39
CA ILE A 112 -4.79 8.74 2.23
C ILE A 112 -5.21 9.01 3.68
N ASP A 113 -6.09 9.99 3.89
CA ASP A 113 -6.59 10.37 5.21
C ASP A 113 -7.26 9.19 5.91
N ALA A 114 -8.17 8.47 5.24
CA ALA A 114 -8.83 7.29 5.80
C ALA A 114 -7.84 6.19 6.19
N THR A 115 -6.84 5.91 5.34
CA THR A 115 -5.80 4.90 5.59
C THR A 115 -4.93 5.30 6.79
N VAL A 116 -4.52 6.57 6.88
CA VAL A 116 -3.73 7.08 8.00
C VAL A 116 -4.56 7.12 9.29
N SER A 117 -5.83 7.51 9.21
CA SER A 117 -6.77 7.45 10.35
C SER A 117 -6.92 6.03 10.88
N ALA A 118 -7.01 5.01 10.02
CA ALA A 118 -7.01 3.60 10.43
C ALA A 118 -5.70 3.21 11.14
N CYS A 119 -4.54 3.67 10.63
CA CYS A 119 -3.25 3.46 11.29
C CYS A 119 -3.22 4.03 12.72
N VAL A 120 -3.64 5.29 12.89
CA VAL A 120 -3.67 5.96 14.20
C VAL A 120 -4.64 5.27 15.15
N ALA A 121 -5.87 4.99 14.70
CA ALA A 121 -6.87 4.32 15.50
C ALA A 121 -6.40 2.94 16.00
N SER A 122 -5.69 2.18 15.16
CA SER A 122 -5.13 0.87 15.54
C SER A 122 -4.03 0.94 16.60
N LEU A 123 -3.31 2.07 16.69
CA LEU A 123 -2.32 2.29 17.75
C LEU A 123 -2.99 2.72 19.05
N ASP A 124 -4.16 3.36 18.97
CA ASP A 124 -4.95 3.77 20.15
C ASP A 124 -5.70 2.58 20.76
N SER A 125 -6.15 1.62 19.95
CA SER A 125 -6.77 0.39 20.46
C SER A 125 -5.79 -0.47 21.24
N ASP A 126 -4.55 -0.60 20.76
CA ASP A 126 -3.51 -1.38 21.44
C ASP A 126 -3.06 -0.75 22.77
N ALA A 127 -3.09 0.58 22.86
CA ALA A 127 -2.72 1.30 24.08
C ALA A 127 -3.78 1.20 25.19
N ASN A 128 -5.05 1.00 24.83
CA ASN A 128 -6.18 0.96 25.76
C ASN A 128 -6.66 -0.47 26.08
N GLY A 129 -6.07 -1.51 25.49
CA GLY A 129 -6.48 -2.92 25.65
C GLY A 129 -5.98 -3.62 26.92
N ALA A 130 -5.45 -2.90 27.91
CA ALA A 130 -5.08 -3.46 29.21
C ALA A 130 -6.23 -3.30 30.20
N ASP A 131 -7.20 -4.22 30.17
CA ASP A 131 -8.22 -4.33 31.22
C ASP A 131 -7.58 -4.78 32.55
N GLU A 132 -8.07 -4.24 33.67
CA GLU A 132 -7.63 -4.52 35.05
C GLU A 132 -7.76 -6.01 35.47
N ASP A 133 -8.41 -6.87 34.67
CA ASP A 133 -8.74 -8.25 35.02
C ASP A 133 -7.88 -9.32 34.30
N GLY A 134 -6.86 -8.92 33.53
CA GLY A 134 -5.88 -9.85 32.94
C GLY A 134 -6.46 -10.87 31.93
N SER A 135 -7.71 -10.71 31.50
CA SER A 135 -8.29 -11.47 30.40
C SER A 135 -7.97 -10.76 29.08
N THR A 136 -7.28 -11.46 28.18
CA THR A 136 -6.94 -10.99 26.84
C THR A 136 -8.22 -11.06 25.99
N GLN A 137 -8.98 -9.97 25.91
CA GLN A 137 -9.95 -9.85 24.83
C GLN A 137 -9.21 -9.71 23.49
N ASP A 138 -9.77 -10.31 22.45
CA ASP A 138 -9.32 -10.32 21.04
C ASP A 138 -9.38 -8.91 20.40
N ALA A 139 -8.82 -7.90 21.06
CA ALA A 139 -8.63 -6.60 20.43
C ALA A 139 -7.72 -6.81 19.20
N PRO A 140 -8.14 -6.37 18.01
CA PRO A 140 -7.35 -6.57 16.80
C PRO A 140 -6.02 -5.84 16.96
N SER A 141 -4.91 -6.57 16.88
CA SER A 141 -3.57 -6.00 16.95
C SER A 141 -3.42 -4.81 16.01
N SER A 142 -2.54 -3.87 16.34
CA SER A 142 -2.22 -2.73 15.48
C SER A 142 -2.00 -3.18 14.03
N VAL A 143 -2.46 -2.35 13.09
CA VAL A 143 -2.26 -2.62 11.66
C VAL A 143 -0.76 -2.68 11.29
N PHE A 144 0.12 -2.10 12.12
CA PHE A 144 1.58 -2.20 11.97
C PHE A 144 2.14 -3.57 12.36
N GLU A 145 1.39 -4.36 13.14
CA GLU A 145 1.70 -5.77 13.45
C GLU A 145 0.92 -6.76 12.58
N ASP A 146 -0.15 -6.32 11.93
CA ASP A 146 -0.95 -7.17 11.06
C ASP A 146 -0.13 -7.72 9.86
N PRO A 147 -0.24 -9.02 9.51
CA PRO A 147 0.51 -9.61 8.40
C PRO A 147 0.31 -8.93 7.04
N ALA A 148 -0.90 -8.45 6.74
CA ALA A 148 -1.20 -7.71 5.51
C ALA A 148 -1.02 -6.20 5.72
N GLY A 149 -1.47 -5.68 6.85
CA GLY A 149 -1.46 -4.26 7.23
C GLY A 149 -0.08 -3.62 7.14
N HIS A 150 0.94 -4.23 7.76
CA HIS A 150 2.28 -3.66 7.72
C HIS A 150 2.87 -3.65 6.30
N LEU A 151 2.51 -4.64 5.46
CA LEU A 151 2.99 -4.72 4.07
C LEU A 151 2.36 -3.63 3.22
N ILE A 152 1.07 -3.35 3.38
CA ILE A 152 0.42 -2.31 2.58
C ILE A 152 0.94 -0.92 2.92
N ILE A 153 1.09 -0.61 4.21
CA ILE A 153 1.67 0.67 4.65
C ILE A 153 3.07 0.81 4.09
N LYS A 154 3.90 -0.24 4.24
CA LYS A 154 5.24 -0.28 3.67
C LYS A 154 5.23 -0.06 2.15
N HIS A 155 4.34 -0.72 1.41
CA HIS A 155 4.30 -0.61 -0.04
C HIS A 155 3.80 0.75 -0.52
N MET A 156 2.87 1.39 0.18
CA MET A 156 2.44 2.76 -0.14
C MET A 156 3.57 3.77 0.13
N VAL A 157 4.32 3.61 1.23
CA VAL A 157 5.53 4.43 1.48
C VAL A 157 6.60 4.21 0.42
N LEU A 158 6.83 2.97 -0.01
CA LEU A 158 7.81 2.68 -1.07
C LEU A 158 7.35 3.22 -2.43
N LEU A 159 6.04 3.24 -2.71
CA LEU A 159 5.52 3.85 -3.92
C LEU A 159 5.81 5.35 -3.98
N ASP A 160 5.67 6.05 -2.85
CA ASP A 160 6.06 7.46 -2.73
C ASP A 160 7.56 7.68 -2.93
N ALA A 161 8.39 6.84 -2.34
CA ALA A 161 9.85 6.89 -2.52
C ALA A 161 10.23 6.65 -4.00
N GLU A 162 9.59 5.70 -4.68
CA GLU A 162 9.84 5.41 -6.09
C GLU A 162 9.43 6.57 -7.00
N ARG A 163 8.26 7.17 -6.76
CA ARG A 163 7.75 8.30 -7.56
C ARG A 163 8.63 9.54 -7.42
N THR A 164 9.01 9.89 -6.19
CA THR A 164 9.88 11.05 -5.91
C THR A 164 11.28 10.85 -6.51
N SER A 165 11.90 9.68 -6.35
CA SER A 165 13.20 9.39 -6.95
C SER A 165 13.18 9.33 -8.48
N GLN A 166 12.04 8.98 -9.11
CA GLN A 166 11.89 9.05 -10.57
C GLN A 166 11.74 10.50 -11.06
N ALA A 167 10.89 11.30 -10.40
CA ALA A 167 10.71 12.71 -10.73
C ALA A 167 12.02 13.49 -10.66
N ASN A 168 12.84 13.24 -9.63
CA ASN A 168 14.16 13.88 -9.45
C ASN A 168 15.20 13.47 -10.53
N LYS A 169 14.98 12.37 -11.26
CA LYS A 169 15.87 11.93 -12.35
C LYS A 169 15.43 12.47 -13.71
N SER A 170 14.14 12.74 -13.89
CA SER A 170 13.57 13.27 -15.14
C SER A 170 13.58 14.80 -15.21
N SER A 171 13.78 15.51 -14.10
CA SER A 171 13.84 16.97 -14.03
C SER A 171 15.16 17.60 -14.55
N SER A 172 15.97 16.85 -15.31
CA SER A 172 17.10 17.41 -16.07
C SER A 172 16.68 18.14 -17.35
N ASP A 173 15.43 17.97 -17.81
CA ASP A 173 14.90 18.62 -19.02
C ASP A 173 13.68 19.49 -18.69
N GLY A 174 13.89 20.61 -18.00
CA GLY A 174 13.11 21.86 -18.08
C GLY A 174 11.57 21.87 -18.13
N ASP A 175 10.89 20.77 -17.85
CA ASP A 175 9.43 20.65 -17.85
C ASP A 175 8.92 20.92 -16.43
N ASP A 176 7.89 21.77 -16.31
CA ASP A 176 7.19 22.10 -15.06
C ASP A 176 6.39 20.87 -14.54
N GLY A 177 7.12 19.79 -14.26
CA GLY A 177 6.57 18.54 -13.78
C GLY A 177 6.08 18.72 -12.36
N ASP A 178 4.78 18.50 -12.15
CA ASP A 178 4.15 18.37 -10.83
C ASP A 178 5.10 17.62 -9.90
N GLU A 179 5.65 18.31 -8.90
CA GLU A 179 6.42 17.68 -7.84
C GLU A 179 5.51 16.62 -7.23
N HIS A 180 5.76 15.34 -7.55
CA HIS A 180 5.02 14.24 -6.96
C HIS A 180 5.44 14.13 -5.48
N GLU A 181 4.82 14.95 -4.65
CA GLU A 181 5.00 14.95 -3.20
C GLU A 181 4.68 13.54 -2.66
N PRO A 182 5.46 13.01 -1.71
CA PRO A 182 5.20 11.71 -1.09
C PRO A 182 4.00 11.80 -0.13
N ALA A 183 2.80 11.96 -0.71
CA ALA A 183 1.60 12.40 0.00
C ALA A 183 1.19 11.44 1.12
N PHE A 184 1.20 10.13 0.87
CA PHE A 184 0.90 9.14 1.91
C PHE A 184 1.95 9.14 3.01
N SER A 185 3.23 9.14 2.65
CA SER A 185 4.35 9.09 3.59
C SER A 185 4.41 10.33 4.48
N LYS A 186 4.10 11.51 3.92
CA LYS A 186 4.02 12.78 4.66
C LYS A 186 2.83 12.76 5.63
N ALA A 187 1.64 12.40 5.17
CA ALA A 187 0.45 12.30 6.02
C ALA A 187 0.66 11.29 7.17
N LEU A 188 1.24 10.12 6.86
CA LEU A 188 1.58 9.12 7.87
C LEU A 188 2.60 9.67 8.88
N PHE A 189 3.69 10.28 8.40
CA PHE A 189 4.71 10.89 9.25
C PHE A 189 4.09 11.91 10.21
N GLU A 190 3.33 12.87 9.71
CA GLU A 190 2.73 13.94 10.51
C GLU A 190 1.85 13.39 11.64
N LYS A 191 1.14 12.27 11.40
CA LYS A 191 0.23 11.68 12.38
C LYS A 191 0.88 10.71 13.36
N VAL A 192 1.98 10.05 12.98
CA VAL A 192 2.59 8.99 13.82
C VAL A 192 4.01 9.29 14.29
N CYS A 193 4.59 10.43 13.95
CA CYS A 193 6.00 10.75 14.26
C CYS A 193 6.34 10.82 15.74
N ASP A 194 5.38 11.04 16.63
CA ASP A 194 5.59 11.02 18.08
C ASP A 194 5.40 9.61 18.67
N ARG A 195 4.98 8.65 17.86
CA ARG A 195 4.68 7.25 18.21
C ARG A 195 5.51 6.25 17.42
N PHE A 196 6.63 6.68 16.85
CA PHE A 196 7.52 5.79 16.10
C PHE A 196 8.06 4.63 16.94
N THR A 197 8.20 4.81 18.25
CA THR A 197 8.54 3.73 19.18
C THR A 197 7.45 2.68 19.23
N ASP A 198 6.19 3.09 19.30
CA ASP A 198 5.04 2.20 19.35
C ASP A 198 4.94 1.41 18.05
N VAL A 199 5.07 2.10 16.91
CA VAL A 199 5.08 1.46 15.60
C VAL A 199 6.27 0.49 15.47
N ALA A 200 7.48 0.93 15.83
CA ALA A 200 8.68 0.11 15.72
C ALA A 200 8.84 -0.89 16.87
N SER A 201 7.89 -1.00 17.79
CA SER A 201 7.95 -1.96 18.90
C SER A 201 7.94 -3.41 18.40
N SER A 202 7.46 -3.64 17.18
CA SER A 202 7.37 -4.94 16.53
C SER A 202 8.32 -5.09 15.34
N ASN A 203 8.66 -6.34 15.00
CA ASN A 203 9.50 -6.64 13.83
C ASN A 203 8.84 -6.18 12.51
N ARG A 204 7.50 -6.22 12.43
CA ARG A 204 6.74 -5.80 11.25
C ARG A 204 6.70 -4.29 11.11
N GLY A 205 6.43 -3.57 12.20
CA GLY A 205 6.42 -2.12 12.20
C GLY A 205 7.82 -1.51 12.01
N ALA A 206 8.89 -2.21 12.44
CA ALA A 206 10.26 -1.84 12.09
C ALA A 206 10.52 -1.83 10.58
N PHE A 207 9.88 -2.70 9.80
CA PHE A 207 9.95 -2.63 8.33
C PHE A 207 9.23 -1.42 7.74
N VAL A 208 8.15 -0.96 8.37
CA VAL A 208 7.44 0.27 7.98
C VAL A 208 8.34 1.48 8.22
N MET A 209 8.97 1.57 9.39
CA MET A 209 9.93 2.65 9.69
C MET A 209 11.16 2.61 8.77
N THR A 210 11.62 1.41 8.41
CA THR A 210 12.68 1.22 7.42
C THR A 210 12.27 1.80 6.06
N ALA A 211 11.02 1.63 5.64
CA ALA A 211 10.52 2.21 4.40
C ALA A 211 10.42 3.74 4.47
N LEU A 212 9.95 4.31 5.58
CA LEU A 212 9.90 5.77 5.76
C LEU A 212 11.29 6.40 5.70
N CYS A 213 12.34 5.71 6.18
CA CYS A 213 13.72 6.17 6.04
C CYS A 213 14.19 6.31 4.58
N LYS A 214 13.49 5.70 3.61
CA LYS A 214 13.84 5.73 2.18
C LYS A 214 13.14 6.85 1.42
N VAL A 215 12.19 7.55 2.04
CA VAL A 215 11.55 8.72 1.43
C VAL A 215 12.50 9.91 1.59
N GLU A 216 13.13 10.34 0.49
CA GLU A 216 14.24 11.30 0.50
C GLU A 216 13.93 12.59 1.30
N SER A 217 12.75 13.17 1.10
CA SER A 217 12.32 14.41 1.77
C SER A 217 12.05 14.26 3.27
N LEU A 218 11.78 13.04 3.75
CA LEU A 218 11.46 12.75 5.16
C LEU A 218 12.62 12.06 5.90
N ALA A 219 13.56 11.45 5.18
CA ALA A 219 14.58 10.56 5.73
C ALA A 219 15.36 11.18 6.91
N LYS A 220 15.78 12.45 6.79
CA LYS A 220 16.50 13.14 7.86
C LYS A 220 15.66 13.27 9.14
N GLN A 221 14.40 13.65 8.99
CA GLN A 221 13.48 13.84 10.12
C GLN A 221 13.15 12.50 10.78
N VAL A 222 12.84 11.48 9.98
CA VAL A 222 12.55 10.12 10.46
C VAL A 222 13.74 9.55 11.23
N LYS A 223 14.95 9.59 10.66
CA LYS A 223 16.17 9.10 11.32
C LYS A 223 16.46 9.86 12.61
N SER A 224 16.23 11.17 12.66
CA SER A 224 16.46 11.97 13.87
C SER A 224 15.56 11.55 15.04
N LYS A 225 14.30 11.18 14.75
CA LYS A 225 13.34 10.70 15.76
C LYS A 225 13.61 9.25 16.21
N LEU A 226 14.16 8.40 15.35
CA LEU A 226 14.46 6.99 15.67
C LEU A 226 15.81 6.78 16.37
N LYS A 227 16.80 7.65 16.14
CA LYS A 227 18.17 7.53 16.69
C LYS A 227 18.24 7.46 18.23
N PRO A 228 17.45 8.20 19.02
CA PRO A 228 17.47 8.10 20.47
C PRO A 228 17.28 6.66 20.98
N GLU A 229 16.46 5.87 20.30
CA GLU A 229 16.08 4.50 20.68
C GLU A 229 16.95 3.42 20.02
N MET A 230 18.03 3.80 19.33
CA MET A 230 18.90 2.87 18.60
C MET A 230 19.45 1.73 19.48
N LYS A 231 19.67 2.00 20.78
CA LYS A 231 20.13 0.96 21.73
C LYS A 231 19.09 -0.14 21.91
N GLU A 232 17.81 0.22 22.00
CA GLU A 232 16.74 -0.76 22.15
C GLU A 232 16.58 -1.58 20.87
N TRP A 233 16.61 -0.94 19.69
CA TRP A 233 16.57 -1.65 18.42
C TRP A 233 17.74 -2.63 18.23
N LYS A 234 18.95 -2.25 18.70
CA LYS A 234 20.11 -3.17 18.73
C LYS A 234 19.86 -4.38 19.60
N LYS A 235 19.26 -4.21 20.77
CA LYS A 235 18.90 -5.31 21.68
C LYS A 235 17.85 -6.22 21.04
N LEU A 236 16.77 -5.66 20.50
CA LEU A 236 15.71 -6.40 19.83
C LEU A 236 16.22 -7.15 18.58
N SER A 237 17.14 -6.57 17.81
CA SER A 237 17.73 -7.24 16.64
C SER A 237 18.53 -8.53 16.97
N LYS A 238 18.98 -8.67 18.21
CA LYS A 238 19.73 -9.83 18.72
C LYS A 238 18.86 -10.76 19.57
N GLY A 239 17.58 -10.46 19.71
CA GLY A 239 16.63 -11.25 20.47
C GLY A 239 16.33 -12.60 19.83
N LYS A 240 15.50 -13.40 20.51
CA LYS A 240 14.92 -14.62 19.95
C LYS A 240 13.65 -14.25 19.16
N GLY A 241 13.40 -14.93 18.04
CA GLY A 241 12.22 -14.72 17.20
C GLY A 241 12.52 -13.94 15.91
N ALA A 242 11.50 -13.30 15.35
CA ALA A 242 11.65 -12.51 14.13
C ALA A 242 12.37 -11.19 14.42
N THR A 243 13.56 -10.98 13.84
CA THR A 243 14.41 -9.81 14.12
C THR A 243 14.87 -9.03 12.88
N ALA A 244 14.54 -9.52 11.68
CA ALA A 244 15.00 -8.97 10.41
C ALA A 244 14.58 -7.50 10.19
N GLY A 245 13.41 -7.11 10.69
CA GLY A 245 12.91 -5.73 10.63
C GLY A 245 13.77 -4.77 11.43
N TYR A 246 14.15 -5.14 12.66
CA TYR A 246 15.06 -4.32 13.47
C TYR A 246 16.44 -4.22 12.86
N ALA A 247 16.96 -5.31 12.29
CA ALA A 247 18.24 -5.30 11.59
C ALA A 247 18.22 -4.37 10.36
N ALA A 248 17.13 -4.40 9.59
CA ALA A 248 16.93 -3.49 8.46
C ALA A 248 16.82 -2.03 8.92
N LEU A 249 16.08 -1.77 10.00
CA LEU A 249 15.93 -0.43 10.56
C LEU A 249 17.28 0.14 11.03
N LEU A 250 18.07 -0.66 11.73
CA LEU A 250 19.42 -0.29 12.19
C LEU A 250 20.34 0.08 11.03
N LYS A 251 20.25 -0.63 9.90
CA LYS A 251 21.04 -0.32 8.70
C LYS A 251 20.69 1.07 8.13
N GLU A 252 19.43 1.49 8.21
CA GLU A 252 19.00 2.79 7.69
C GLU A 252 19.32 3.95 8.63
N ILE A 253 19.25 3.75 9.96
CA ILE A 253 19.44 4.82 10.95
C ILE A 253 20.89 5.00 11.44
N SER A 254 21.77 4.02 11.20
CA SER A 254 23.21 4.12 11.50
C SER A 254 23.87 5.17 10.61
#